data_AF-A3DKP0-F1
#
_entry.id   AF-A3DKP0-F1
#
_cell.length_a   1.000
_cell.length_b   1.000
_cell.length_c   1.000
_cell.angle_alpha   90.00
_cell.angle_beta   90.00
_cell.angle_gamma   90.00
#
_symmetry.space_group_name_H-M   'P 1'
#
loop_
_entity.id
_entity.type
_entity.pdbx_description
1 polymer ?
#
loop_
_entity_poly.entity_id
_entity_poly.type
_entity_poly.pdbx_seq_one_letter_code
_entity_poly.pdbx_strand_id
1 'polypeptide(L)'
;MYEQDLSRAALFSDNYTLFTTENELLIILNDTYYYGYWRSAEILKPLNIRRGDTYRTMHQWLAVSIIKDALSQGYSVELYVTGYRVKDRKPVEIKGYAKSVYKSPDDRTRTIYMETHEGEKVSIGGIGASMEDVEARFMEIKII
;
A
#
# COMPACT_ATOMS: atom_id res chain seq x y z
N MET A 1 -2.68 -7.02 -14.04
CA MET A 1 -3.64 -6.96 -12.93
C MET A 1 -4.28 -5.59 -13.00
N TYR A 2 -5.60 -5.51 -13.23
CA TYR A 2 -6.32 -4.24 -13.20
C TYR A 2 -6.49 -3.87 -11.73
N GLU A 3 -5.80 -2.82 -11.30
CA GLU A 3 -5.85 -2.30 -9.95
C GLU A 3 -7.19 -1.58 -9.71
N GLN A 4 -7.73 -1.69 -8.50
CA GLN A 4 -8.88 -0.87 -8.11
C GLN A 4 -8.42 0.56 -7.92
N ASP A 5 -9.05 1.47 -8.67
CA ASP A 5 -8.86 2.91 -8.53
C ASP A 5 -9.41 3.36 -7.16
N LEU A 6 -8.52 3.63 -6.19
CA LEU A 6 -8.93 4.18 -4.89
C LEU A 6 -9.41 5.64 -4.97
N SER A 7 -9.52 6.25 -6.16
CA SER A 7 -10.16 7.56 -6.34
C SER A 7 -11.67 7.46 -6.57
N ARG A 8 -12.22 6.27 -6.80
CA ARG A 8 -13.63 6.03 -7.14
C ARG A 8 -14.14 4.74 -6.55
N ALA A 9 -15.36 4.75 -6.01
CA ALA A 9 -16.05 3.53 -5.59
C ALA A 9 -17.47 3.47 -6.14
N ALA A 10 -17.90 2.27 -6.52
CA ALA A 10 -19.28 1.96 -6.87
C ALA A 10 -19.79 0.83 -5.98
N LEU A 11 -20.87 1.09 -5.26
CA LEU A 11 -21.58 0.12 -4.42
C LEU A 11 -22.88 -0.24 -5.13
N PHE A 12 -22.99 -1.50 -5.54
CA PHE A 12 -24.16 -2.01 -6.23
C PHE A 12 -25.17 -2.56 -5.22
N SER A 13 -26.40 -2.08 -5.31
CA SER A 13 -27.57 -2.60 -4.60
C SER A 13 -28.59 -3.10 -5.63
N ASP A 14 -29.64 -3.79 -5.18
CA ASP A 14 -30.63 -4.41 -6.06
C ASP A 14 -31.33 -3.39 -6.98
N ASN A 15 -31.55 -2.16 -6.49
CA ASN A 15 -32.33 -1.13 -7.18
C ASN A 15 -31.60 0.20 -7.38
N TYR A 16 -30.35 0.32 -6.91
CA TYR A 16 -29.57 1.55 -7.07
C TYR A 16 -28.07 1.26 -7.05
N THR A 17 -27.28 2.22 -7.53
CA THR A 17 -25.83 2.22 -7.40
C THR A 17 -25.40 3.51 -6.72
N LEU A 18 -24.61 3.39 -5.65
CA LEU A 18 -23.95 4.53 -5.04
C LEU A 18 -22.56 4.66 -5.67
N PHE A 19 -22.32 5.75 -6.38
CA PHE A 19 -21.01 6.12 -6.91
C PHE A 19 -20.44 7.27 -6.10
N THR A 20 -19.17 7.18 -5.69
CA THR A 20 -18.52 8.23 -4.90
C THR A 20 -17.07 8.44 -5.31
N THR A 21 -16.66 9.70 -5.25
CA THR A 21 -15.27 10.18 -5.30
C THR A 21 -14.84 10.85 -3.99
N GLU A 22 -15.70 10.82 -2.96
CA GLU A 22 -15.43 11.45 -1.67
C GLU A 22 -14.36 10.66 -0.91
N ASN A 23 -13.25 11.32 -0.56
CA ASN A 23 -12.08 10.68 0.04
C ASN A 23 -12.41 9.97 1.36
N GLU A 24 -13.26 10.58 2.18
CA GLU A 24 -13.68 10.06 3.48
C GLU A 24 -14.44 8.74 3.31
N LEU A 25 -15.33 8.66 2.31
CA LEU A 25 -16.05 7.42 2.00
C LEU A 25 -15.11 6.35 1.45
N LEU A 26 -14.15 6.73 0.62
CA LEU A 26 -13.15 5.80 0.07
C LEU A 26 -12.26 5.21 1.18
N ILE A 27 -11.86 6.03 2.16
CA ILE A 27 -11.12 5.59 3.36
C ILE A 27 -11.98 4.63 4.19
N ILE A 28 -13.24 4.99 4.47
CA ILE A 28 -14.16 4.13 5.24
C ILE A 28 -14.33 2.76 4.56
N LEU A 29 -14.49 2.73 3.23
CA LEU A 29 -14.63 1.48 2.48
C LEU A 29 -13.36 0.63 2.54
N ASN A 30 -12.19 1.24 2.32
CA ASN A 30 -10.91 0.54 2.43
C ASN A 30 -10.69 -0.02 3.84
N ASP A 31 -10.97 0.76 4.88
CA ASP A 31 -10.78 0.34 6.27
C ASP A 31 -11.79 -0.74 6.68
N THR A 32 -13.05 -0.61 6.24
CA THR A 32 -14.08 -1.64 6.48
C THR A 32 -13.68 -2.96 5.82
N TYR A 33 -13.22 -2.92 4.57
CA TYR A 33 -12.70 -4.11 3.89
C TYR A 33 -11.51 -4.71 4.64
N TYR A 34 -10.54 -3.87 5.00
CA TYR A 34 -9.30 -4.33 5.62
C TYR A 34 -9.54 -4.95 6.99
N TYR A 35 -10.17 -4.21 7.91
CA TYR A 35 -10.37 -4.66 9.30
C TYR A 35 -11.49 -5.69 9.42
N GLY A 36 -12.53 -5.60 8.59
CA GLY A 36 -13.67 -6.51 8.62
C GLY A 36 -13.39 -7.87 7.99
N TYR A 37 -12.55 -7.92 6.95
CA TYR A 37 -12.34 -9.13 6.16
C TYR A 37 -10.86 -9.49 6.01
N TRP A 38 -10.06 -8.62 5.36
CA TRP A 38 -8.70 -9.00 4.94
C TRP A 38 -7.79 -9.39 6.10
N ARG A 39 -7.77 -8.58 7.17
CA ARG A 39 -6.85 -8.74 8.30
C ARG A 39 -7.01 -10.07 9.03
N SER A 40 -8.24 -10.56 9.13
CA SER A 40 -8.59 -11.75 9.91
C SER A 40 -8.82 -12.99 9.04
N ALA A 41 -8.67 -12.84 7.72
CA ALA A 41 -8.91 -13.92 6.77
C ALA A 41 -7.84 -15.02 6.88
N GLU A 42 -8.27 -16.27 6.72
CA GLU A 42 -7.38 -17.40 6.52
C GLU A 42 -6.77 -17.34 5.11
N ILE A 43 -5.45 -17.47 5.02
CA ILE A 43 -4.75 -17.47 3.73
C ILE A 43 -4.88 -18.86 3.09
N LEU A 44 -5.89 -19.04 2.23
CA LEU A 44 -6.07 -20.28 1.46
C LEU A 44 -5.02 -20.46 0.36
N LYS A 45 -4.55 -19.36 -0.22
CA LYS A 45 -3.54 -19.35 -1.28
C LYS A 45 -2.57 -18.19 -1.04
N PRO A 46 -1.28 -18.47 -0.73
CA PRO A 46 -0.30 -17.42 -0.56
C PRO A 46 -0.01 -16.71 -1.89
N LEU A 47 0.51 -15.48 -1.79
CA LEU A 47 1.00 -14.74 -2.93
C LEU A 47 2.19 -15.50 -3.55
N ASN A 48 2.02 -15.97 -4.79
CA ASN A 48 3.11 -16.62 -5.51
C ASN A 48 4.02 -15.55 -6.13
N ILE A 49 4.99 -15.07 -5.35
CA ILE A 49 5.92 -14.01 -5.75
C ILE A 49 7.12 -14.59 -6.48
N ARG A 50 7.43 -14.05 -7.66
CA ARG A 50 8.57 -14.47 -8.48
C ARG A 50 9.44 -13.28 -8.86
N ARG A 51 10.73 -13.55 -9.05
CA ARG A 51 11.64 -12.58 -9.65
C ARG A 51 11.12 -12.12 -11.01
N GLY A 52 11.12 -10.81 -11.24
CA GLY A 52 10.57 -10.17 -12.43
C GLY A 52 9.10 -9.77 -12.30
N ASP A 53 8.38 -10.23 -11.28
CA ASP A 53 7.00 -9.78 -11.05
C ASP A 53 6.96 -8.28 -10.74
N THR A 54 5.88 -7.64 -11.21
CA THR A 54 5.59 -6.23 -10.93
C THR A 54 4.16 -6.12 -10.43
N TYR A 55 4.00 -5.51 -9.26
CA TYR A 55 2.70 -5.25 -8.63
C TYR A 55 2.46 -3.75 -8.59
N ARG A 56 1.21 -3.35 -8.81
CA ARG A 56 0.75 -1.97 -8.69
C ARG A 56 -0.41 -1.93 -7.71
N THR A 57 -0.30 -1.09 -6.69
CA THR A 57 -1.32 -0.99 -5.64
C THR A 57 -1.34 0.37 -4.96
N MET A 58 -2.54 0.91 -4.77
CA MET A 58 -2.84 2.05 -3.91
C MET A 58 -3.08 1.60 -2.46
N HIS A 59 -3.22 0.28 -2.23
CA HIS A 59 -3.45 -0.30 -0.92
C HIS A 59 -2.13 -0.62 -0.22
N GLN A 60 -1.76 0.21 0.74
CA GLN A 60 -0.54 0.02 1.51
C GLN A 60 -0.51 -1.32 2.27
N TRP A 61 -1.65 -1.82 2.74
CA TRP A 61 -1.72 -3.13 3.40
C TRP A 61 -1.37 -4.30 2.47
N LEU A 62 -1.69 -4.19 1.19
CA LEU A 62 -1.31 -5.19 0.18
C LEU A 62 0.18 -5.07 -0.13
N ALA A 63 0.66 -3.84 -0.33
CA ALA A 63 2.08 -3.56 -0.57
C ALA A 63 2.96 -4.12 0.54
N VAL A 64 2.61 -3.90 1.81
CA VAL A 64 3.33 -4.44 2.97
C VAL A 64 3.40 -5.97 2.93
N SER A 65 2.31 -6.63 2.56
CA SER A 65 2.26 -8.10 2.46
C SER A 65 3.17 -8.62 1.34
N ILE A 66 3.10 -8.01 0.14
CA ILE A 66 3.95 -8.36 -1.01
C ILE A 66 5.43 -8.15 -0.67
N ILE A 67 5.80 -6.99 -0.14
CA ILE A 67 7.18 -6.64 0.18
C ILE A 67 7.72 -7.59 1.26
N LYS A 68 6.94 -7.86 2.32
CA LYS A 68 7.35 -8.78 3.38
C LYS A 68 7.65 -10.17 2.83
N ASP A 69 6.73 -10.72 2.05
CA ASP A 69 6.87 -12.07 1.49
C ASP A 69 8.05 -12.14 0.52
N ALA A 70 8.25 -11.12 -0.32
CA ALA A 70 9.38 -11.05 -1.24
C ALA A 70 10.74 -10.99 -0.51
N LEU A 71 10.85 -10.12 0.51
CA LEU A 71 12.07 -9.99 1.31
C LEU A 71 12.37 -11.28 2.09
N SER A 72 11.35 -11.95 2.63
CA SER A 72 11.52 -13.23 3.34
C SER A 72 12.02 -14.36 2.43
N GLN A 73 11.80 -14.25 1.12
CA GLN A 73 12.32 -15.17 0.11
C GLN A 73 13.72 -14.77 -0.38
N GLY A 74 14.29 -13.69 0.16
CA GLY A 74 15.62 -13.20 -0.21
C GLY A 74 15.65 -12.39 -1.51
N TYR A 75 14.50 -11.99 -2.05
CA TYR A 75 14.45 -11.11 -3.21
C TYR A 75 14.77 -9.66 -2.84
N SER A 76 15.28 -8.91 -3.81
CA SER A 76 15.38 -7.46 -3.71
C SER A 76 14.07 -6.84 -4.21
N VAL A 77 13.63 -5.76 -3.60
CA VAL A 77 12.37 -5.11 -3.97
C VAL A 77 12.64 -3.66 -4.31
N GLU A 78 12.53 -3.31 -5.59
CA GLU A 78 12.53 -1.92 -6.04
C GLU A 78 11.11 -1.37 -5.91
N LEU A 79 10.99 -0.22 -5.27
CA LEU A 79 9.73 0.43 -4.95
C LEU A 79 9.72 1.83 -5.58
N TYR A 80 8.66 2.13 -6.31
CA TYR A 80 8.33 3.47 -6.75
C TYR A 80 7.03 3.90 -6.07
N VAL A 81 7.03 5.09 -5.46
CA VAL A 81 5.88 5.60 -4.70
C VAL A 81 5.55 7.01 -5.18
N THR A 82 4.28 7.26 -5.43
CA THR A 82 3.73 8.60 -5.58
C THR A 82 2.74 8.89 -4.46
N GLY A 83 2.71 10.15 -4.02
CA GLY A 83 1.85 10.57 -2.93
C GLY A 83 2.21 11.94 -2.42
N TYR A 84 2.18 12.10 -1.09
CA TYR A 84 2.41 13.39 -0.44
C TYR A 84 3.41 13.25 0.70
N ARG A 85 4.32 14.23 0.84
CA ARG A 85 5.09 14.36 2.07
C ARG A 85 4.17 14.70 3.21
N VAL A 86 4.26 13.99 4.33
CA VAL A 86 3.35 14.19 5.46
C VAL A 86 3.53 15.59 6.07
N LYS A 87 4.77 16.07 6.21
CA LYS A 87 5.07 17.34 6.88
C LYS A 87 4.42 18.58 6.27
N ASP A 88 4.32 18.62 4.93
CA ASP A 88 3.92 19.84 4.19
C ASP A 88 2.89 19.56 3.10
N ARG A 89 2.41 18.32 2.98
CA ARG A 89 1.43 17.85 2.00
C ARG A 89 1.83 18.13 0.54
N LYS A 90 3.12 18.39 0.27
CA LYS A 90 3.58 18.59 -1.12
C LYS A 90 3.61 17.24 -1.84
N PRO A 91 3.18 17.20 -3.12
CA PRO A 91 3.31 16.01 -3.94
C PRO A 91 4.77 15.54 -3.99
N VAL A 92 4.96 14.23 -3.98
CA VAL A 92 6.29 13.62 -4.04
C VAL A 92 6.24 12.34 -4.86
N GLU A 93 7.31 12.10 -5.61
CA GLU A 93 7.60 10.86 -6.29
C GLU A 93 8.98 10.39 -5.84
N ILE A 94 9.06 9.18 -5.30
CA ILE A 94 10.32 8.62 -4.79
C ILE A 94 10.50 7.21 -5.34
N LYS A 95 11.77 6.85 -5.57
CA LYS A 95 12.17 5.54 -6.01
C LYS A 95 13.34 5.03 -5.18
N GLY A 96 13.31 3.76 -4.82
CA GLY A 96 14.36 3.15 -4.01
C GLY A 96 14.14 1.67 -3.80
N TYR A 97 14.82 1.12 -2.81
CA TYR A 97 14.70 -0.28 -2.43
C TYR A 97 14.01 -0.40 -1.08
N ALA A 98 12.95 -1.22 -1.01
CA ALA A 98 12.33 -1.56 0.26
C ALA A 98 13.30 -2.42 1.07
N LYS A 99 13.64 -1.98 2.29
CA LYS A 99 14.59 -2.66 3.18
C LYS A 99 13.87 -3.51 4.22
N SER A 100 12.72 -3.05 4.69
CA SER A 100 11.89 -3.78 5.64
C SER A 100 10.47 -3.20 5.66
N VAL A 101 9.58 -3.92 6.32
CA VAL A 101 8.25 -3.42 6.66
C VAL A 101 8.01 -3.61 8.14
N TYR A 102 7.22 -2.71 8.72
CA TYR A 102 6.75 -2.78 10.09
C TYR A 102 5.24 -2.80 10.13
N LYS A 103 4.71 -3.58 11.07
CA LYS A 103 3.28 -3.69 11.37
C LYS A 103 3.16 -3.75 12.88
N SER A 104 2.38 -2.84 13.47
CA SER A 104 2.17 -2.81 14.92
C SER A 104 1.46 -4.09 15.38
N PRO A 105 1.58 -4.48 16.67
CA PRO A 105 0.93 -5.69 17.20
C PRO A 105 -0.59 -5.69 17.00
N ASP A 106 -1.19 -4.51 17.07
CA ASP A 106 -2.61 -4.27 16.81
C ASP A 106 -2.93 -3.97 15.34
N ASP A 107 -1.93 -4.00 14.44
CA ASP A 107 -2.04 -3.79 13.00
C ASP A 107 -2.79 -2.51 12.60
N ARG A 108 -2.68 -1.49 13.44
CA ARG A 108 -3.19 -0.14 13.15
C ARG A 108 -2.15 0.70 12.42
N THR A 109 -0.87 0.48 12.70
CA THR A 109 0.23 1.13 12.03
C THR A 109 0.95 0.14 11.12
N ARG A 110 1.14 0.56 9.88
CA ARG A 110 1.89 -0.15 8.85
C ARG A 110 2.87 0.83 8.25
N THR A 111 4.11 0.43 8.09
CA THR A 111 5.16 1.31 7.57
C THR A 111 6.07 0.51 6.65
N ILE A 112 6.38 1.04 5.48
CA ILE A 112 7.41 0.52 4.60
C ILE A 112 8.65 1.38 4.80
N TYR A 113 9.79 0.75 5.10
CA TYR A 113 11.07 1.44 5.17
C TYR A 113 11.82 1.25 3.86
N MET A 114 12.08 2.36 3.18
CA MET A 114 12.75 2.40 1.89
C MET A 114 14.07 3.14 2.03
N GLU A 115 15.05 2.75 1.22
CA GLU A 115 16.26 3.53 0.97
C GLU A 115 16.25 4.01 -0.47
N THR A 116 16.31 5.31 -0.71
CA THR A 116 16.35 5.89 -2.06
C THR A 116 17.65 5.50 -2.77
N HIS A 117 17.70 5.66 -4.10
CA HIS A 117 18.95 5.45 -4.84
C HIS A 117 20.10 6.39 -4.42
N GLU A 118 19.77 7.49 -3.73
CA GLU A 118 20.73 8.45 -3.18
C GLU A 118 21.17 8.10 -1.74
N GLY A 119 20.65 7.01 -1.16
CA GLY A 119 20.98 6.54 0.19
C GLY A 119 20.14 7.15 1.32
N GLU A 120 19.12 7.96 1.00
CA GLU A 120 18.20 8.52 1.99
C GLU A 120 17.24 7.44 2.51
N LYS A 121 17.05 7.37 3.83
CA LYS A 121 16.09 6.46 4.46
C LYS A 121 14.75 7.18 4.61
N VAL A 122 13.70 6.57 4.07
CA VAL A 122 12.35 7.15 4.03
C VAL A 122 11.35 6.13 4.58
N SER A 123 10.47 6.59 5.46
CA SER A 123 9.32 5.84 5.95
C SER A 123 8.07 6.17 5.14
N ILE A 124 7.32 5.13 4.75
CA ILE A 124 6.17 5.26 3.83
C ILE A 124 4.94 4.63 4.49
N GLY A 125 3.95 5.48 4.74
CA GLY A 125 2.63 5.13 5.26
C GLY A 125 1.58 4.98 4.16
N GLY A 126 0.40 4.52 4.53
CA GLY A 126 -0.75 4.43 3.64
C GLY A 126 -1.59 5.71 3.63
N ILE A 127 -2.78 5.65 3.03
CA ILE A 127 -3.74 6.77 3.05
C ILE A 127 -4.01 7.20 4.50
N GLY A 128 -3.89 8.49 4.80
CA GLY A 128 -4.10 9.04 6.14
C GLY A 128 -2.86 8.98 7.04
N ALA A 129 -1.70 8.61 6.50
CA ALA A 129 -0.43 8.64 7.25
C ALA A 129 -0.12 10.03 7.81
N SER A 130 0.22 10.06 9.10
CA SER A 130 0.54 11.28 9.85
C SER A 130 1.88 11.21 10.58
N MET A 131 2.49 10.02 10.66
CA MET A 131 3.74 9.78 11.40
C MET A 131 4.92 9.48 10.47
N GLU A 132 4.67 8.86 9.32
CA GLU A 132 5.67 8.56 8.30
C GLU A 132 6.11 9.80 7.52
N ASP A 133 7.20 9.69 6.75
CA ASP A 133 7.70 10.79 5.92
C ASP A 133 6.80 11.03 4.69
N VAL A 134 6.25 9.95 4.13
CA VAL A 134 5.43 9.95 2.91
C VAL A 134 4.12 9.18 3.12
N GLU A 135 3.02 9.81 2.74
CA GLU A 135 1.70 9.18 2.54
C GLU A 135 1.63 8.66 1.11
N ALA A 136 1.68 7.34 0.92
CA ALA A 136 1.55 6.73 -0.39
C ALA A 136 0.10 6.82 -0.92
N ARG A 137 -0.02 7.20 -2.20
CA ARG A 137 -1.27 7.14 -2.97
C ARG A 137 -1.21 6.08 -4.06
N PHE A 138 -0.02 5.78 -4.55
CA PHE A 138 0.23 4.69 -5.49
C PHE A 138 1.62 4.12 -5.27
N MET A 139 1.75 2.80 -5.40
CA MET A 139 3.01 2.09 -5.28
C MET A 139 3.15 1.12 -6.46
N GLU A 140 4.31 1.14 -7.11
CA GLU A 140 4.77 0.10 -8.01
C GLU A 140 5.91 -0.68 -7.33
N ILE A 141 5.75 -2.00 -7.22
CA ILE A 141 6.63 -2.92 -6.51
C ILE A 141 7.20 -3.89 -7.53
N LYS A 142 8.52 -3.86 -7.72
CA LYS A 142 9.22 -4.72 -8.67
C LYS A 142 10.15 -5.68 -7.93
N ILE A 143 10.00 -6.97 -8.22
CA ILE A 143 10.77 -8.03 -7.57
C ILE A 143 12.02 -8.32 -8.41
N ILE A 144 13.20 -8.20 -7.80
CA ILE A 144 14.51 -8.31 -8.43
C ILE A 144 15.30 -9.48 -7.84
#